data_AF-A0A3B8RXA8-F1
#
_entry.id   AF-A0A3B8RXA8-F1
#
_cell.length_a   1.000
_cell.length_b   1.000
_cell.length_c   1.000
_cell.angle_alpha   90.00
_cell.angle_beta   90.00
_cell.angle_gamma   90.00
#
_symmetry.space_group_name_H-M   'P 1'
#
loop_
_entity.id
_entity.type
_entity.pdbx_description
1 polymer ?
#
loop_
_entity_poly.entity_id
_entity_poly.type
_entity_poly.pdbx_seq_one_letter_code
_entity_poly.pdbx_strand_id
1 'polypeptide(L)'
;MSVYYFYLSIISIGYSLIKTLLKAKFFNICRFPLSVFFILSLSACSSTSLLSNDASVWDQFIDHFIAGDIRNAVRKSPDDSRRYQYFTLDNQLKVLLISDGNAEKAAASLDVHVGSRYDPETRQGLAHFLEHMLFLGTKKYPEADGYQKFISENGGSHNAYTSFEHTNYYFDIDNASLAPALDRFSDFFVSPLFDADYVQREVNAVESEYRARIKDENRRILDATRQLINPEHPYHQFTVGGLNTLSSPTIRDDMLDFYQRYYSASRMTLVVVGDYPLSVLKNMV
;
A
#
# COMPACT_ATOMS: atom_id res chain seq x y z
N MET A 1 -18.35 -7.64 49.60
CA MET A 1 -19.43 -8.66 49.52
C MET A 1 -20.72 -8.18 48.83
N SER A 2 -20.75 -7.02 48.15
CA SER A 2 -22.02 -6.44 47.62
C SER A 2 -22.20 -6.51 46.09
N VAL A 3 -21.12 -6.70 45.32
CA VAL A 3 -21.17 -6.65 43.84
C VAL A 3 -21.71 -7.95 43.20
N TYR A 4 -21.48 -9.09 43.84
CA TYR A 4 -21.93 -10.40 43.33
C TYR A 4 -23.45 -10.62 43.46
N TYR A 5 -24.08 -10.06 44.50
CA TYR A 5 -25.53 -10.13 44.67
C TYR A 5 -26.30 -9.23 43.69
N PHE A 6 -25.69 -8.12 43.25
CA PHE A 6 -26.31 -7.23 42.26
C PHE A 6 -26.33 -7.86 40.86
N TYR A 7 -25.26 -8.57 40.49
CA TYR A 7 -25.17 -9.31 39.22
C TYR A 7 -26.19 -10.46 39.12
N LEU A 8 -26.39 -11.22 40.21
CA LEU A 8 -27.36 -12.32 40.24
C LEU A 8 -28.83 -11.84 40.24
N SER A 9 -29.10 -10.64 40.75
CA SER A 9 -30.44 -10.04 40.77
C SER A 9 -30.90 -9.62 39.37
N ILE A 10 -30.01 -9.01 38.59
CA ILE A 10 -30.29 -8.53 37.22
C ILE A 10 -30.49 -9.71 36.25
N ILE A 11 -29.72 -10.79 36.41
CA ILE A 11 -29.88 -12.01 35.60
C ILE A 11 -31.20 -12.71 35.90
N SER A 12 -31.66 -12.73 37.16
CA SER A 12 -32.91 -13.37 37.58
C SER A 12 -34.16 -12.64 37.06
N ILE A 13 -34.15 -11.29 37.06
CA ILE A 13 -35.25 -10.48 36.53
C ILE A 13 -35.33 -10.60 35.00
N GLY A 14 -34.18 -10.61 34.31
CA GLY A 14 -34.10 -10.83 32.86
C GLY A 14 -34.66 -12.20 32.45
N TYR A 15 -34.36 -13.26 33.20
CA TYR A 15 -34.83 -14.62 32.90
C TYR A 15 -36.36 -14.80 33.08
N SER A 16 -36.96 -14.10 34.05
CA SER A 16 -38.41 -14.16 34.32
C SER A 16 -39.24 -13.46 33.25
N LEU A 17 -38.74 -12.34 32.71
CA LEU A 17 -39.38 -11.59 31.62
C LEU A 17 -39.35 -12.39 30.30
N ILE A 18 -38.21 -13.03 30.01
CA ILE A 18 -38.01 -13.87 28.82
C ILE A 18 -38.95 -15.09 28.83
N LYS A 19 -39.13 -15.75 29.99
CA LYS A 19 -40.07 -16.88 30.13
C LYS A 19 -41.54 -16.48 29.97
N THR A 20 -41.89 -15.25 30.35
CA THR A 20 -43.27 -14.74 30.24
C THR A 20 -43.59 -14.37 28.79
N LEU A 21 -42.63 -13.79 28.06
CA LEU A 21 -42.76 -13.43 26.65
C LEU A 21 -42.77 -14.66 25.72
N LEU A 22 -42.06 -15.75 26.06
CA LEU A 22 -42.08 -17.00 25.30
C LEU A 22 -43.37 -17.83 25.44
N LYS A 23 -44.22 -17.56 26.44
CA LYS A 23 -45.51 -18.25 26.63
C LYS A 23 -46.68 -17.59 25.89
N ALA A 24 -46.53 -16.35 25.45
CA ALA A 24 -47.55 -15.65 24.69
C ALA A 24 -47.40 -15.96 23.18
N LYS A 25 -48.13 -16.97 22.70
CA LYS A 25 -48.28 -17.25 21.27
C LYS A 25 -48.96 -16.07 20.57
N PHE A 26 -48.20 -15.23 19.86
CA PHE A 26 -48.73 -14.49 18.71
C PHE A 26 -47.75 -14.59 17.54
N PHE A 27 -48.32 -15.06 16.44
CA PHE A 27 -47.66 -15.46 15.20
C PHE A 27 -47.63 -14.25 14.24
N ASN A 28 -46.55 -14.15 13.45
CA ASN A 28 -46.36 -13.32 12.27
C ASN A 28 -46.35 -11.79 12.43
N ILE A 29 -45.18 -11.18 12.22
CA ILE A 29 -44.88 -10.17 11.18
C ILE A 29 -43.36 -9.86 11.23
N CYS A 30 -42.72 -9.93 10.06
CA CYS A 30 -41.41 -9.41 9.62
C CYS A 30 -40.16 -9.44 10.55
N ARG A 31 -39.14 -10.16 10.05
CA ARG A 31 -37.73 -10.20 10.52
C ARG A 31 -37.14 -8.80 10.75
N PHE A 32 -36.85 -8.47 12.01
CA PHE A 32 -35.84 -7.48 12.41
C PHE A 32 -34.75 -8.22 13.22
N PRO A 33 -33.45 -7.88 13.06
CA PRO A 33 -32.39 -8.52 13.83
C PRO A 33 -32.44 -8.06 15.30
N LEU A 34 -32.18 -8.99 16.23
CA LEU A 34 -32.20 -8.82 17.69
C LEU A 34 -31.26 -7.71 18.24
N SER A 35 -30.47 -7.04 17.40
CA SER A 35 -29.47 -6.06 17.79
C SER A 35 -30.03 -4.70 18.23
N VAL A 36 -31.27 -4.37 17.88
CA VAL A 36 -31.87 -3.05 18.19
C VAL A 36 -32.40 -2.96 19.62
N PHE A 37 -32.66 -4.09 20.30
CA PHE A 37 -33.22 -4.07 21.65
C PHE A 37 -32.19 -3.85 22.77
N PHE A 38 -30.89 -3.95 22.48
CA PHE A 38 -29.84 -3.73 23.49
C PHE A 38 -29.53 -2.25 23.75
N ILE A 39 -30.02 -1.34 22.89
CA ILE A 39 -29.71 0.09 22.97
C ILE A 39 -30.65 0.84 23.93
N LEU A 40 -31.80 0.25 24.31
CA LEU A 40 -32.79 0.92 25.18
C LEU A 40 -32.60 0.70 26.68
N SER A 41 -31.63 -0.09 27.13
CA SER A 41 -31.39 -0.31 28.58
C SER A 41 -30.16 0.43 29.15
N LEU A 42 -29.38 1.13 28.33
CA LEU A 42 -28.19 1.86 28.79
C LEU A 42 -28.39 3.38 28.91
N SER A 43 -29.50 3.91 28.38
CA SER A 43 -29.86 5.33 28.51
C SER A 43 -30.46 5.72 29.88
N ALA A 44 -30.50 4.81 30.85
CA ALA A 44 -31.05 5.07 32.19
C ALA A 44 -30.01 5.12 33.32
N CYS A 45 -28.71 5.09 33.04
CA CYS A 45 -27.66 5.15 34.08
C CYS A 45 -26.72 6.35 33.88
N SER A 46 -27.28 7.56 33.83
CA SER A 46 -26.52 8.81 33.87
C SER A 46 -26.32 9.27 35.32
N SER A 47 -25.54 8.53 36.11
CA SER A 47 -24.98 9.06 37.37
C SER A 47 -23.90 8.17 37.99
N THR A 48 -22.76 7.96 37.31
CA THR A 48 -21.51 7.59 38.00
C THR A 48 -20.32 8.09 37.20
N SER A 49 -19.76 9.21 37.64
CA SER A 49 -18.44 9.70 37.27
C SER A 49 -17.39 8.70 37.77
N LEU A 50 -16.85 7.83 36.90
CA LEU A 50 -15.59 7.09 37.07
C LEU A 50 -15.39 6.15 35.86
N LEU A 51 -15.17 6.72 34.68
CA LEU A 51 -14.53 6.10 33.50
C LEU A 51 -14.08 7.28 32.63
N SER A 52 -12.86 7.25 32.11
CA SER A 52 -12.28 8.33 31.32
C SER A 52 -13.18 8.75 30.16
N ASN A 53 -13.60 10.02 30.18
CA ASN A 53 -14.37 10.69 29.13
C ASN A 53 -13.49 10.99 27.91
N ASP A 54 -13.05 9.95 27.20
CA ASP A 54 -12.58 10.14 25.84
C ASP A 54 -13.63 9.62 24.88
N ALA A 55 -14.61 10.47 24.59
CA ALA A 55 -15.70 10.19 23.65
C ALA A 55 -15.16 9.79 22.27
N SER A 56 -13.95 10.25 21.92
CA SER A 56 -13.31 9.96 20.64
C SER A 56 -12.98 8.47 20.45
N VAL A 57 -12.65 7.76 21.53
CA VAL A 57 -12.32 6.33 21.48
C VAL A 57 -13.58 5.50 21.26
N TRP A 58 -14.67 5.87 21.94
CA TRP A 58 -15.96 5.18 21.81
C TRP A 58 -16.64 5.47 20.48
N ASP A 59 -16.56 6.70 19.98
CA ASP A 59 -17.08 7.07 18.65
C ASP A 59 -16.31 6.33 17.54
N GLN A 60 -14.98 6.25 17.62
CA GLN A 60 -14.17 5.46 16.69
C GLN A 60 -14.50 3.97 16.76
N PHE A 61 -14.72 3.43 17.96
CA PHE A 61 -15.08 2.03 18.14
C PHE A 61 -16.46 1.70 17.56
N ILE A 62 -17.44 2.60 17.75
CA ILE A 62 -18.81 2.44 17.24
C ILE A 62 -18.83 2.58 15.71
N ASP A 63 -18.10 3.54 15.14
CA ASP A 63 -17.98 3.67 13.68
C ASP A 63 -17.33 2.43 13.06
N HIS A 64 -16.28 1.89 13.68
CA HIS A 64 -15.64 0.64 13.23
C HIS A 64 -16.55 -0.58 13.32
N PHE A 65 -17.33 -0.65 14.40
CA PHE A 65 -18.21 -1.79 14.67
C PHE A 65 -19.47 -1.77 13.79
N ILE A 66 -20.02 -0.59 13.51
CA ILE A 66 -21.18 -0.42 12.60
C ILE A 66 -20.77 -0.60 11.13
N ALA A 67 -19.55 -0.23 10.75
CA ALA A 67 -19.04 -0.41 9.38
C ALA A 67 -18.60 -1.85 9.04
N GLY A 68 -18.59 -2.78 10.00
CA GLY A 68 -18.17 -4.18 9.77
C GLY A 68 -16.68 -4.35 9.48
N ASP A 69 -15.86 -3.36 9.80
CA ASP A 69 -14.49 -3.22 9.28
C ASP A 69 -13.37 -3.59 10.28
N ILE A 70 -13.58 -4.62 11.09
CA ILE A 70 -12.53 -5.09 12.02
C ILE A 70 -11.32 -5.66 11.24
N ARG A 71 -11.48 -5.97 9.94
CA ARG A 71 -10.42 -6.53 9.08
C ARG A 71 -9.44 -5.48 8.54
N ASN A 72 -9.83 -4.22 8.36
CA ASN A 72 -8.93 -3.17 7.88
C ASN A 72 -8.40 -2.24 9.00
N ALA A 73 -8.72 -2.54 10.26
CA ALA A 73 -8.18 -1.84 11.41
C ALA A 73 -6.64 -1.95 11.46
N VAL A 74 -5.93 -0.86 11.13
CA VAL A 74 -4.47 -0.81 11.18
C VAL A 74 -4.02 -0.78 12.64
N ARG A 75 -3.34 -1.84 13.08
CA ARG A 75 -2.74 -1.90 14.42
C ARG A 75 -1.51 -1.00 14.46
N LYS A 76 -1.47 -0.10 15.45
CA LYS A 76 -0.35 0.83 15.65
C LYS A 76 0.10 0.84 17.11
N SER A 77 1.29 1.42 17.34
CA SER A 77 1.76 1.69 18.70
C SER A 77 0.81 2.67 19.42
N PRO A 78 0.58 2.54 20.74
CA PRO A 78 -0.16 3.53 21.51
C PRO A 78 0.41 4.95 21.43
N ASP A 79 1.75 5.06 21.26
CA ASP A 79 2.45 6.34 21.17
C ASP A 79 2.44 6.93 19.75
N ASP A 80 1.89 6.22 18.77
CA ASP A 80 1.80 6.72 17.40
C ASP A 80 0.56 7.60 17.21
N SER A 81 0.79 8.91 17.11
CA SER A 81 -0.26 9.92 16.94
C SER A 81 -0.85 9.97 15.53
N ARG A 82 -0.23 9.32 14.54
CA ARG A 82 -0.68 9.35 13.14
C ARG A 82 -1.99 8.59 12.97
N ARG A 83 -2.76 8.97 11.95
CA ARG A 83 -4.02 8.29 11.61
C ARG A 83 -3.82 7.48 10.33
N TYR A 84 -4.41 6.29 10.29
CA TYR A 84 -4.21 5.34 9.22
C TYR A 84 -5.54 4.92 8.61
N GLN A 85 -5.56 4.70 7.31
CA GLN A 85 -6.68 4.05 6.63
C GLN A 85 -6.15 3.07 5.60
N TYR A 86 -6.51 1.80 5.75
CA TYR A 86 -6.22 0.76 4.78
C TYR A 86 -7.49 0.38 4.01
N PHE A 87 -7.38 0.24 2.70
CA PHE A 87 -8.48 -0.24 1.86
C PHE A 87 -7.92 -0.82 0.54
N THR A 88 -8.81 -1.41 -0.25
CA THR A 88 -8.50 -1.90 -1.60
C THR A 88 -9.43 -1.19 -2.59
N LEU A 89 -8.88 -0.65 -3.66
CA LEU A 89 -9.62 -0.02 -4.75
C LEU A 89 -10.34 -1.08 -5.60
N ASP A 90 -11.30 -0.65 -6.44
CA ASP A 90 -12.06 -1.53 -7.33
C ASP A 90 -11.16 -2.28 -8.34
N ASN A 91 -10.00 -1.71 -8.68
CA ASN A 91 -8.99 -2.34 -9.53
C ASN A 91 -8.03 -3.27 -8.77
N GLN A 92 -8.32 -3.57 -7.50
CA GLN A 92 -7.54 -4.43 -6.59
C GLN A 92 -6.22 -3.84 -6.08
N LEU A 93 -5.93 -2.56 -6.34
CA LEU A 93 -4.79 -1.88 -5.71
C LEU A 93 -5.02 -1.76 -4.20
N LYS A 94 -4.06 -2.25 -3.41
CA LYS A 94 -4.07 -2.10 -1.96
C LYS A 94 -3.49 -0.73 -1.60
N VAL A 95 -4.16 0.01 -0.72
CA VAL A 95 -3.77 1.38 -0.36
C VAL A 95 -3.68 1.52 1.15
N LEU A 96 -2.59 2.12 1.64
CA LEU A 96 -2.43 2.59 3.01
C LEU A 96 -2.23 4.11 3.01
N LEU A 97 -3.16 4.84 3.63
CA LEU A 97 -3.05 6.27 3.84
C LEU A 97 -2.58 6.55 5.26
N ILE A 98 -1.68 7.53 5.40
CA ILE A 98 -1.11 7.97 6.66
C ILE A 98 -1.28 9.49 6.76
N SER A 99 -2.17 9.93 7.66
CA SER A 99 -2.36 11.34 7.99
C SER A 99 -1.46 11.69 9.17
N ASP A 100 -0.47 12.54 8.92
CA ASP A 100 0.49 13.01 9.92
C ASP A 100 0.55 14.55 9.89
N GLY A 101 -0.05 15.19 10.89
CA GLY A 101 -0.12 16.65 10.99
C GLY A 101 1.21 17.34 11.30
N ASN A 102 2.27 16.57 11.57
CA ASN A 102 3.61 17.09 11.81
C ASN A 102 4.57 16.78 10.64
N ALA A 103 4.08 16.18 9.56
CA ALA A 103 4.92 15.83 8.43
C ALA A 103 5.37 17.07 7.67
N GLU A 104 6.67 17.39 7.74
CA GLU A 104 7.27 18.51 6.99
C GLU A 104 7.15 18.30 5.46
N LYS A 105 7.19 17.04 5.02
CA LYS A 105 7.02 16.62 3.64
C LYS A 105 5.95 15.54 3.51
N ALA A 106 5.27 15.53 2.37
CA ALA A 106 4.48 14.40 1.94
C ALA A 106 5.35 13.38 1.19
N ALA A 107 4.90 12.14 1.12
CA ALA A 107 5.58 11.10 0.36
C ALA A 107 4.60 10.03 -0.14
N ALA A 108 4.99 9.35 -1.21
CA ALA A 108 4.29 8.17 -1.68
C ALA A 108 5.28 7.08 -2.09
N SER A 109 4.87 5.82 -1.94
CA SER A 109 5.60 4.65 -2.41
C SER A 109 4.62 3.66 -3.02
N LEU A 110 4.92 3.17 -4.22
CA LEU A 110 4.20 2.08 -4.86
C LEU A 110 5.13 0.90 -5.05
N ASP A 111 4.76 -0.20 -4.41
CA ASP A 111 5.41 -1.49 -4.57
C ASP A 111 4.67 -2.32 -5.60
N VAL A 112 5.38 -2.81 -6.61
CA VAL A 112 4.90 -3.86 -7.50
C VAL A 112 5.52 -5.16 -7.02
N HIS A 113 4.70 -6.17 -6.69
CA HIS A 113 5.18 -7.50 -6.29
C HIS A 113 5.64 -8.32 -7.52
N VAL A 114 6.58 -7.75 -8.25
CA VAL A 114 7.30 -8.24 -9.42
C VAL A 114 8.73 -7.72 -9.27
N GLY A 115 9.72 -8.59 -9.38
CA GLY A 115 11.13 -8.19 -9.45
C GLY A 115 11.90 -9.09 -10.39
N SER A 116 13.21 -9.15 -10.21
CA SER A 116 14.14 -9.94 -11.04
C SER A 116 13.86 -11.45 -11.05
N ARG A 117 13.08 -11.98 -10.08
CA ARG A 117 12.56 -13.36 -10.10
C ARG A 117 11.79 -13.69 -11.39
N TYR A 118 11.16 -12.68 -11.99
CA TYR A 118 10.30 -12.84 -13.16
C TYR A 118 11.04 -12.57 -14.47
N ASP A 119 12.33 -12.22 -14.41
CA ASP A 119 13.15 -12.00 -15.60
C ASP A 119 13.15 -13.26 -16.48
N PRO A 120 12.94 -13.12 -17.80
CA PRO A 120 13.21 -14.21 -18.72
C PRO A 120 14.69 -14.61 -18.63
N GLU A 121 15.00 -15.90 -18.72
CA GLU A 121 16.40 -16.37 -18.73
C GLU A 121 17.23 -15.71 -19.84
N THR A 122 16.59 -15.36 -20.96
CA THR A 122 17.20 -14.69 -22.10
C THR A 122 17.40 -13.18 -21.90
N ARG A 123 16.83 -12.59 -20.82
CA ARG A 123 16.79 -11.15 -20.52
C ARG A 123 16.97 -10.88 -19.04
N GLN A 124 18.06 -11.38 -18.48
CA GLN A 124 18.45 -11.11 -17.10
C GLN A 124 18.66 -9.61 -16.85
N GLY A 125 17.97 -9.06 -15.85
CA GLY A 125 17.93 -7.62 -15.54
C GLY A 125 16.77 -6.86 -16.20
N LEU A 126 15.80 -7.54 -16.82
CA LEU A 126 14.69 -6.89 -17.52
C LEU A 126 13.76 -6.11 -16.57
N ALA A 127 13.48 -6.63 -15.37
CA ALA A 127 12.69 -5.93 -14.37
C ALA A 127 13.37 -4.62 -13.93
N HIS A 128 14.69 -4.65 -13.75
CA HIS A 128 15.48 -3.48 -13.40
C HIS A 128 15.56 -2.48 -14.57
N PHE A 129 15.69 -2.96 -15.80
CA PHE A 129 15.63 -2.10 -16.98
C PHE A 129 14.26 -1.41 -17.14
N LEU A 130 13.17 -2.14 -16.92
CA LEU A 130 11.82 -1.58 -16.92
C LEU A 130 11.65 -0.47 -15.88
N GLU A 131 12.24 -0.64 -14.70
CA GLU A 131 12.24 0.38 -13.64
C GLU A 131 12.81 1.71 -14.14
N HIS A 132 13.97 1.69 -14.81
CA HIS A 132 14.59 2.88 -15.38
C HIS A 132 13.67 3.53 -16.42
N MET A 133 13.09 2.71 -17.30
CA MET A 133 12.28 3.19 -18.41
C MET A 133 10.96 3.86 -17.98
N LEU A 134 10.41 3.54 -16.80
CA LEU A 134 9.20 4.21 -16.29
C LEU A 134 9.42 5.68 -15.93
N PHE A 135 10.66 6.09 -15.66
CA PHE A 135 10.98 7.49 -15.37
C PHE A 135 11.07 8.37 -16.62
N LEU A 136 10.99 7.80 -17.83
CA LEU A 136 11.34 8.47 -19.09
C LEU A 136 10.12 8.90 -19.90
N GLY A 137 9.15 9.47 -19.20
CA GLY A 137 7.99 10.09 -19.81
C GLY A 137 6.80 9.15 -19.97
N THR A 138 5.64 9.79 -19.93
CA THR A 138 4.31 9.18 -19.98
C THR A 138 3.44 9.94 -20.97
N LYS A 139 2.27 9.40 -21.31
CA LYS A 139 1.39 10.07 -22.27
C LYS A 139 0.95 11.46 -21.80
N LYS A 140 0.72 11.64 -20.49
CA LYS A 140 0.31 12.94 -19.93
C LYS A 140 1.50 13.87 -19.68
N TYR A 141 2.67 13.31 -19.38
CA TYR A 141 3.91 14.05 -19.11
C TYR A 141 5.05 13.47 -19.97
N PRO A 142 5.16 13.89 -21.25
CA PRO A 142 6.05 13.25 -22.21
C PRO A 142 7.53 13.60 -22.04
N GLU A 143 7.86 14.67 -21.32
CA GLU A 143 9.24 15.06 -21.08
C GLU A 143 9.96 14.03 -20.20
N ALA A 144 11.05 13.43 -20.71
CA ALA A 144 11.76 12.33 -20.06
C ALA A 144 12.39 12.69 -18.70
N ASP A 145 12.63 13.97 -18.43
CA ASP A 145 13.10 14.49 -17.14
C ASP A 145 12.01 15.29 -16.39
N GLY A 146 10.78 15.33 -16.92
CA GLY A 146 9.70 16.19 -16.43
C GLY A 146 9.22 15.83 -15.02
N TYR A 147 9.18 14.54 -14.69
CA TYR A 147 8.85 14.07 -13.33
C TYR A 147 9.94 14.46 -12.33
N GLN A 148 11.19 14.16 -12.67
CA GLN A 148 12.37 14.36 -11.84
C GLN A 148 12.57 15.85 -11.54
N LYS A 149 12.40 16.67 -12.58
CA LYS A 149 12.44 18.13 -12.47
C LYS A 149 11.33 18.64 -11.56
N PHE A 150 10.09 18.17 -11.74
CA PHE A 150 8.97 18.56 -10.89
C PHE A 150 9.22 18.24 -9.41
N ILE A 151 9.67 17.01 -9.10
CA ILE A 151 9.99 16.61 -7.72
C ILE A 151 11.08 17.51 -7.13
N SER A 152 12.18 17.72 -7.85
CA SER A 152 13.32 18.54 -7.40
C SER A 152 12.96 20.02 -7.17
N GLU A 153 12.16 20.61 -8.07
CA GLU A 153 11.71 22.01 -7.97
C GLU A 153 10.72 22.25 -6.82
N ASN A 154 10.12 21.18 -6.29
CA ASN A 154 9.14 21.23 -5.19
C ASN A 154 9.70 20.59 -3.90
N GLY A 155 11.00 20.78 -3.67
CA GLY A 155 11.67 20.40 -2.43
C GLY A 155 11.84 18.90 -2.22
N GLY A 156 11.50 18.08 -3.22
CA GLY A 156 11.40 16.63 -3.09
C GLY A 156 12.62 15.85 -3.55
N SER A 157 12.56 14.54 -3.31
CA SER A 157 13.48 13.54 -3.87
C SER A 157 12.72 12.32 -4.36
N HIS A 158 13.27 11.56 -5.31
CA HIS A 158 12.65 10.34 -5.83
C HIS A 158 13.71 9.27 -6.03
N ASN A 159 13.29 8.01 -6.01
CA ASN A 159 14.11 6.88 -6.41
C ASN A 159 13.24 5.65 -6.68
N ALA A 160 13.90 4.57 -7.10
CA ALA A 160 13.32 3.25 -7.15
C ALA A 160 14.38 2.19 -6.84
N TYR A 161 13.92 0.95 -6.61
CA TYR A 161 14.80 -0.21 -6.61
C TYR A 161 14.06 -1.46 -7.07
N THR A 162 14.81 -2.36 -7.68
CA THR A 162 14.37 -3.70 -8.06
C THR A 162 15.10 -4.74 -7.22
N SER A 163 14.32 -5.58 -6.57
CA SER A 163 14.77 -6.70 -5.75
C SER A 163 14.43 -8.04 -6.42
N PHE A 164 14.50 -9.14 -5.68
CA PHE A 164 14.11 -10.44 -6.22
C PHE A 164 12.61 -10.49 -6.54
N GLU A 165 11.73 -10.06 -5.63
CA GLU A 165 10.28 -10.21 -5.79
C GLU A 165 9.51 -8.89 -5.92
N HIS A 166 10.20 -7.77 -5.75
CA HIS A 166 9.59 -6.44 -5.70
C HIS A 166 10.35 -5.42 -6.54
N THR A 167 9.61 -4.52 -7.17
CA THR A 167 10.12 -3.25 -7.72
C THR A 167 9.34 -2.14 -7.04
N ASN A 168 10.04 -1.27 -6.30
CA ASN A 168 9.44 -0.21 -5.50
C ASN A 168 9.83 1.15 -6.06
N TYR A 169 8.85 2.02 -6.27
CA TYR A 169 9.03 3.40 -6.70
C TYR A 169 8.55 4.33 -5.61
N TYR A 170 9.28 5.40 -5.32
CA TYR A 170 8.92 6.30 -4.24
C TYR A 170 9.44 7.72 -4.42
N PHE A 171 8.76 8.66 -3.78
CA PHE A 171 9.20 10.04 -3.69
C PHE A 171 8.77 10.68 -2.38
N ASP A 172 9.50 11.72 -1.98
CA ASP A 172 9.07 12.75 -1.04
C ASP A 172 8.93 14.09 -1.76
N ILE A 173 8.08 14.97 -1.24
CA ILE A 173 7.83 16.30 -1.81
C ILE A 173 7.25 17.24 -0.75
N ASP A 174 7.34 18.54 -0.97
CA ASP A 174 6.59 19.52 -0.17
C ASP A 174 5.08 19.20 -0.19
N ASN A 175 4.42 19.27 0.97
CA ASN A 175 3.02 18.85 1.13
C ASN A 175 2.11 19.46 0.06
N ALA A 176 2.23 20.77 -0.20
CA ALA A 176 1.41 21.51 -1.16
C ALA A 176 1.47 20.95 -2.60
N SER A 177 2.51 20.20 -2.94
CA SER A 177 2.76 19.64 -4.27
C SER A 177 2.46 18.14 -4.35
N LEU A 178 1.90 17.52 -3.30
CA LEU A 178 1.59 16.09 -3.26
C LEU A 178 0.64 15.65 -4.38
N ALA A 179 -0.51 16.31 -4.55
CA ALA A 179 -1.50 15.93 -5.55
C ALA A 179 -0.92 15.96 -7.00
N PRO A 180 -0.26 17.05 -7.45
CA PRO A 180 0.37 17.05 -8.78
C PRO A 180 1.56 16.09 -8.91
N ALA A 181 2.23 15.70 -7.81
CA ALA A 181 3.23 14.65 -7.84
C ALA A 181 2.61 13.26 -8.02
N LEU A 182 1.56 12.95 -7.26
CA LEU A 182 0.80 11.71 -7.37
C LEU A 182 0.21 11.53 -8.78
N ASP A 183 -0.28 12.59 -9.39
CA ASP A 183 -0.82 12.58 -10.75
C ASP A 183 0.26 12.12 -11.77
N ARG A 184 1.47 12.70 -11.70
CA ARG A 184 2.61 12.28 -12.53
C ARG A 184 3.07 10.86 -12.23
N PHE A 185 3.20 10.54 -10.95
CA PHE A 185 3.65 9.24 -10.47
C PHE A 185 2.71 8.11 -10.88
N SER A 186 1.40 8.35 -10.83
CA SER A 186 0.39 7.37 -11.22
C SER A 186 0.47 7.02 -12.72
N ASP A 187 0.85 7.97 -13.58
CA ASP A 187 0.88 7.76 -15.02
C ASP A 187 1.99 6.78 -15.46
N PHE A 188 3.00 6.53 -14.60
CA PHE A 188 4.00 5.48 -14.80
C PHE A 188 3.34 4.09 -14.91
N PHE A 189 2.25 3.89 -14.17
CA PHE A 189 1.55 2.60 -14.08
C PHE A 189 0.31 2.53 -14.97
N VAL A 190 0.03 3.60 -15.74
CA VAL A 190 -1.14 3.71 -16.60
C VAL A 190 -0.75 3.86 -18.07
N SER A 191 0.13 4.81 -18.40
CA SER A 191 0.48 5.09 -19.80
C SER A 191 1.93 5.57 -20.01
N PRO A 192 2.94 4.78 -19.61
CA PRO A 192 4.34 5.06 -19.94
C PRO A 192 4.59 5.01 -21.46
N LEU A 193 5.49 5.89 -21.94
CA LEU A 193 5.79 5.97 -23.38
C LEU A 193 6.70 4.86 -23.88
N PHE A 194 7.66 4.46 -23.05
CA PHE A 194 8.71 3.51 -23.42
C PHE A 194 9.37 3.90 -24.76
N ASP A 195 9.83 5.16 -24.85
CA ASP A 195 10.38 5.71 -26.08
C ASP A 195 11.59 4.90 -26.55
N ALA A 196 11.58 4.50 -27.82
CA ALA A 196 12.65 3.72 -28.43
C ALA A 196 13.97 4.49 -28.47
N ASP A 197 13.92 5.82 -28.53
CA ASP A 197 15.11 6.68 -28.60
C ASP A 197 15.93 6.64 -27.29
N TYR A 198 15.30 6.31 -26.16
CA TYR A 198 15.98 6.20 -24.86
C TYR A 198 16.46 4.79 -24.53
N VAL A 199 15.94 3.75 -25.18
CA VAL A 199 16.24 2.34 -24.85
C VAL A 199 17.74 2.07 -24.80
N GLN A 200 18.49 2.43 -25.85
CA GLN A 200 19.93 2.16 -25.89
C GLN A 200 20.70 2.98 -24.86
N ARG A 201 20.25 4.20 -24.57
CA ARG A 201 20.85 5.06 -23.55
C ARG A 201 20.70 4.44 -22.17
N GLU A 202 19.52 3.93 -21.85
CA GLU A 202 19.25 3.32 -20.54
C GLU A 202 19.92 1.95 -20.38
N VAL A 203 20.04 1.14 -21.44
CA VAL A 203 20.85 -0.08 -21.39
C VAL A 203 22.31 0.26 -21.01
N ASN A 204 22.87 1.36 -21.55
CA ASN A 204 24.20 1.83 -21.17
C ASN A 204 24.27 2.37 -19.73
N ALA A 205 23.18 2.97 -19.23
CA ALA A 205 23.09 3.41 -17.84
C ALA A 205 23.11 2.21 -16.88
N VAL A 206 22.32 1.15 -17.15
CA VAL A 206 22.31 -0.10 -16.38
C VAL A 206 23.69 -0.76 -16.38
N GLU A 207 24.37 -0.84 -17.54
CA GLU A 207 25.76 -1.34 -17.60
C GLU A 207 26.69 -0.49 -16.72
N SER A 208 26.54 0.82 -16.75
CA SER A 208 27.39 1.73 -15.96
C SER A 208 27.17 1.51 -14.46
N GLU A 209 25.93 1.29 -14.02
CA GLU A 209 25.64 0.96 -12.62
C GLU A 209 26.27 -0.38 -12.23
N TYR A 210 26.12 -1.41 -13.08
CA TYR A 210 26.75 -2.70 -12.86
C TYR A 210 28.27 -2.57 -12.69
N ARG A 211 28.93 -1.85 -13.60
CA ARG A 211 30.39 -1.61 -13.55
C ARG A 211 30.82 -0.81 -12.33
N ALA A 212 30.06 0.22 -11.95
CA ALA A 212 30.36 1.03 -10.78
C ALA A 212 30.37 0.20 -9.48
N ARG A 213 29.61 -0.89 -9.44
CA ARG A 213 29.43 -1.75 -8.25
C ARG A 213 30.15 -3.09 -8.34
N ILE A 214 30.94 -3.34 -9.39
CA ILE A 214 31.60 -4.65 -9.59
C ILE A 214 32.61 -5.01 -8.48
N LYS A 215 33.16 -4.00 -7.78
CA LYS A 215 34.09 -4.17 -6.66
C LYS A 215 33.39 -4.13 -5.29
N ASP A 216 32.07 -4.00 -5.25
CA ASP A 216 31.31 -4.03 -4.01
C ASP A 216 31.31 -5.45 -3.43
N GLU A 217 31.85 -5.62 -2.22
CA GLU A 217 32.06 -6.94 -1.62
C GLU A 217 30.74 -7.67 -1.37
N ASN A 218 29.70 -6.95 -0.93
CA ASN A 218 28.38 -7.55 -0.68
C ASN A 218 27.74 -8.05 -1.98
N ARG A 219 27.83 -7.28 -3.07
CA ARG A 219 27.35 -7.73 -4.39
C ARG A 219 28.14 -8.93 -4.91
N ARG A 220 29.46 -8.95 -4.73
CA ARG A 220 30.30 -10.10 -5.13
C ARG A 220 29.97 -11.37 -4.36
N ILE A 221 29.76 -11.27 -3.05
CA ILE A 221 29.32 -12.40 -2.22
C ILE A 221 27.94 -12.90 -2.67
N LEU A 222 27.02 -11.99 -2.96
CA LEU A 222 25.69 -12.35 -3.46
C LEU A 222 25.78 -13.08 -4.80
N ASP A 223 26.54 -12.56 -5.76
CA ASP A 223 26.70 -13.19 -7.08
C ASP A 223 27.41 -14.55 -6.99
N ALA A 224 28.42 -14.69 -6.15
CA ALA A 224 29.06 -15.98 -5.88
C ALA A 224 28.09 -16.98 -5.24
N THR A 225 27.24 -16.51 -4.31
CA THR A 225 26.21 -17.34 -3.68
C THR A 225 25.18 -17.80 -4.70
N ARG A 226 24.76 -16.94 -5.64
CA ARG A 226 23.82 -17.29 -6.71
C ARG A 226 24.35 -18.39 -7.63
N GLN A 227 25.66 -18.45 -7.87
CA GLN A 227 26.28 -19.54 -8.64
C GLN A 227 26.24 -20.89 -7.94
N LEU A 228 26.02 -20.93 -6.61
CA LEU A 228 25.91 -22.16 -5.82
C LEU A 228 24.46 -22.64 -5.66
N ILE A 229 23.49 -21.84 -6.09
CA ILE A 229 22.06 -22.18 -6.00
C ILE A 229 21.69 -23.10 -7.16
N ASN A 230 20.67 -23.94 -6.96
CA ASN A 230 20.14 -24.81 -8.02
C ASN A 230 19.88 -23.98 -9.29
N PRO A 231 20.50 -24.31 -10.43
CA PRO A 231 20.28 -23.61 -11.70
C PRO A 231 18.82 -23.62 -12.19
N GLU A 232 17.97 -24.51 -11.67
CA GLU A 232 16.53 -24.49 -11.99
C GLU A 232 15.75 -23.46 -11.14
N HIS A 233 16.34 -22.93 -10.06
CA HIS A 233 15.67 -22.00 -9.16
C HIS A 233 15.96 -20.54 -9.55
N PRO A 234 14.96 -19.68 -9.84
CA PRO A 234 15.17 -18.34 -10.42
C PRO A 234 16.14 -17.41 -9.67
N TYR A 235 16.36 -17.64 -8.37
CA TYR A 235 17.34 -16.88 -7.58
C TYR A 235 18.79 -17.06 -8.06
N HIS A 236 19.11 -18.09 -8.87
CA HIS A 236 20.43 -18.28 -9.47
C HIS A 236 20.77 -17.20 -10.52
N GLN A 237 19.75 -16.49 -11.03
CA GLN A 237 19.89 -15.59 -12.17
C GLN A 237 20.65 -14.31 -11.83
N PHE A 238 21.30 -13.73 -12.84
CA PHE A 238 21.85 -12.38 -12.74
C PHE A 238 20.71 -11.36 -12.77
N THR A 239 20.72 -10.41 -11.83
CA THR A 239 19.56 -9.54 -11.55
C THR A 239 19.77 -8.07 -11.91
N VAL A 240 21.02 -7.65 -12.12
CA VAL A 240 21.32 -6.23 -12.40
C VAL A 240 21.09 -5.90 -13.87
N GLY A 241 21.43 -6.83 -14.77
CA GLY A 241 21.45 -6.57 -16.21
C GLY A 241 22.70 -5.81 -16.66
N GLY A 242 22.85 -5.66 -17.97
CA GLY A 242 23.95 -4.95 -18.61
C GLY A 242 23.96 -5.22 -20.11
N LEU A 243 25.04 -4.80 -20.78
CA LEU A 243 25.14 -4.94 -22.24
C LEU A 243 24.99 -6.39 -22.70
N ASN A 244 25.57 -7.34 -21.97
CA ASN A 244 25.54 -8.75 -22.34
C ASN A 244 24.14 -9.39 -22.30
N THR A 245 23.22 -8.87 -21.49
CA THR A 245 21.89 -9.48 -21.27
C THR A 245 20.75 -8.67 -21.87
N LEU A 246 20.97 -7.36 -22.08
CA LEU A 246 19.95 -6.42 -22.54
C LEU A 246 20.22 -5.85 -23.94
N SER A 247 21.37 -6.11 -24.57
CA SER A 247 21.64 -5.66 -25.95
C SER A 247 20.96 -6.58 -26.96
N SER A 248 19.67 -6.33 -27.21
CA SER A 248 18.87 -7.03 -28.23
C SER A 248 18.06 -6.02 -29.03
N PRO A 249 17.90 -6.20 -30.36
CA PRO A 249 16.96 -5.37 -31.14
C PRO A 249 15.50 -5.51 -30.67
N THR A 250 15.16 -6.60 -29.97
CA THR A 250 13.82 -6.85 -29.43
C THR A 250 13.65 -6.37 -27.98
N ILE A 251 14.67 -5.79 -27.34
CA ILE A 251 14.65 -5.52 -25.89
C ILE A 251 13.45 -4.66 -25.47
N ARG A 252 13.05 -3.71 -26.32
CA ARG A 252 11.89 -2.85 -26.08
C ARG A 252 10.60 -3.65 -26.06
N ASP A 253 10.42 -4.55 -27.02
CA ASP A 253 9.21 -5.38 -27.11
C ASP A 253 9.18 -6.39 -25.96
N ASP A 254 10.33 -7.00 -25.62
CA ASP A 254 10.47 -7.90 -24.47
C ASP A 254 10.07 -7.19 -23.15
N MET A 255 10.46 -5.92 -22.99
CA MET A 255 10.09 -5.09 -21.85
C MET A 255 8.59 -4.72 -21.85
N LEU A 256 8.02 -4.36 -23.00
CA LEU A 256 6.59 -4.07 -23.13
C LEU A 256 5.74 -5.28 -22.76
N ASP A 257 6.12 -6.47 -23.22
CA ASP A 257 5.47 -7.73 -22.88
C ASP A 257 5.58 -8.01 -21.37
N PHE A 258 6.74 -7.75 -20.76
CA PHE A 258 6.93 -7.88 -19.32
C PHE A 258 6.02 -6.94 -18.53
N TYR A 259 5.95 -5.66 -18.92
CA TYR A 259 5.08 -4.66 -18.30
C TYR A 259 3.61 -5.10 -18.40
N GLN A 260 3.13 -5.41 -19.60
CA GLN A 260 1.74 -5.82 -19.82
C GLN A 260 1.37 -7.09 -19.04
N ARG A 261 2.30 -8.04 -18.92
CA ARG A 261 2.06 -9.31 -18.22
C ARG A 261 2.03 -9.14 -16.70
N TYR A 262 2.87 -8.29 -16.15
CA TYR A 262 3.16 -8.31 -14.71
C TYR A 262 2.73 -7.06 -13.95
N TYR A 263 2.70 -5.88 -14.58
CA TYR A 263 2.32 -4.62 -13.93
C TYR A 263 0.79 -4.50 -13.87
N SER A 264 0.22 -5.18 -12.88
CA SER A 264 -1.23 -5.17 -12.61
C SER A 264 -1.51 -4.65 -11.20
N ALA A 265 -2.56 -3.83 -11.07
CA ALA A 265 -2.99 -3.22 -9.81
C ALA A 265 -3.20 -4.24 -8.68
N SER A 266 -3.68 -5.46 -8.97
CA SER A 266 -3.84 -6.52 -7.96
C SER A 266 -2.53 -6.98 -7.30
N ARG A 267 -1.39 -6.73 -7.95
CA ARG A 267 -0.04 -7.05 -7.46
C ARG A 267 0.64 -5.84 -6.82
N MET A 268 -0.04 -4.70 -6.77
CA MET A 268 0.51 -3.44 -6.31
C MET A 268 0.02 -3.08 -4.90
N THR A 269 0.86 -2.34 -4.18
CA THR A 269 0.49 -1.72 -2.90
C THR A 269 1.01 -0.29 -2.89
N LEU A 270 0.11 0.67 -2.69
CA LEU A 270 0.41 2.09 -2.56
C LEU A 270 0.38 2.52 -1.10
N VAL A 271 1.37 3.30 -0.68
CA VAL A 271 1.37 4.03 0.59
C VAL A 271 1.48 5.51 0.30
N VAL A 272 0.66 6.33 0.94
CA VAL A 272 0.72 7.80 0.87
C VAL A 272 0.72 8.39 2.27
N VAL A 273 1.65 9.30 2.54
CA VAL A 273 1.75 10.05 3.79
C VAL A 273 1.80 11.55 3.53
N GLY A 274 1.18 12.34 4.40
CA GLY A 274 1.30 13.80 4.39
C GLY A 274 0.47 14.49 5.46
N ASP A 275 0.62 15.81 5.54
CA ASP A 275 -0.15 16.70 6.40
C ASP A 275 -1.52 17.01 5.78
N TYR A 276 -2.33 15.96 5.70
CA TYR A 276 -3.69 16.02 5.16
C TYR A 276 -4.61 15.13 6.00
N PRO A 277 -5.89 15.52 6.19
CA PRO A 277 -6.91 14.60 6.69
C PRO A 277 -7.02 13.36 5.80
N LEU A 278 -7.32 12.19 6.39
CA LEU A 278 -7.47 10.93 5.65
C LEU A 278 -8.49 11.03 4.49
N SER A 279 -9.56 11.80 4.68
CA SER A 279 -10.56 12.04 3.62
C SER A 279 -10.00 12.79 2.41
N VAL A 280 -9.05 13.71 2.63
CA VAL A 280 -8.39 14.45 1.55
C VAL A 280 -7.43 13.54 0.80
N LEU A 281 -6.59 12.78 1.52
CA LEU A 281 -5.70 11.78 0.91
C LEU A 281 -6.49 10.73 0.12
N LYS A 282 -7.64 10.28 0.65
CA LYS A 282 -8.50 9.31 -0.01
C LYS A 282 -9.08 9.80 -1.33
N ASN A 283 -9.31 11.11 -1.48
CA ASN A 283 -9.76 11.69 -2.74
C ASN A 283 -8.64 11.87 -3.78
N MET A 284 -7.37 11.80 -3.35
CA MET A 284 -6.21 11.91 -4.24
C MET A 284 -5.80 10.56 -4.87
N VAL A 285 -6.27 9.43 -4.33
CA VAL A 285 -5.89 8.07 -4.72
C VAL A 285 -7.01 7.28 -5.38
#